data_AF-X1KVD2-F1
#
_entry.id   AF-X1KVD2-F1
#
_cell.length_a   1.000
_cell.length_b   1.000
_cell.length_c   1.000
_cell.angle_alpha   90.00
_cell.angle_beta   90.00
_cell.angle_gamma   90.00
#
_symmetry.space_group_name_H-M   'P 1'
#
loop_
_entity.id
_entity.type
_entity.pdbx_description
1 polymer ?
#
loop_
_entity_poly.entity_id
_entity_poly.type
_entity_poly.pdbx_seq_one_letter_code
_entity_poly.pdbx_strand_id
1 'polypeptide(L)'
;MKKVKKAFAAVGYARGLTFIHDFGERSTKYAFHLNVLVDGEYIEDERLDSLKRKLRRLIYSKRVVERWGDKLDINYHYRRSRAEIIHTLKYCTKATFLDLEWDETLAAALYRARYASWWGNWKQEPKWQLAASDKKTAALVMLEQGLHPVSGKPVKWNKRPIPSILVLMENPVPLGNGYYLLPKIRPRSPPAQTCAPSGCEKQT
;
A
#
# COMPACT_ATOMS: atom_id res chain seq x y z
N MET A 1 9.21 12.28 9.18
CA MET A 1 8.27 11.32 9.84
C MET A 1 8.63 10.88 11.27
N LYS A 2 9.89 10.64 11.65
CA LYS A 2 10.26 10.16 13.01
C LYS A 2 9.69 11.01 14.15
N LYS A 3 9.73 12.34 14.02
CA LYS A 3 9.19 13.29 15.01
C LYS A 3 7.67 13.13 15.20
N VAL A 4 6.91 12.99 14.10
CA VAL A 4 5.45 12.77 14.14
C VAL A 4 5.11 11.47 14.85
N LYS A 5 5.78 10.36 14.50
CA LYS A 5 5.59 9.06 15.17
C LYS A 5 5.85 9.14 16.67
N LYS A 6 6.93 9.82 17.08
CA LYS A 6 7.24 10.07 18.50
C LYS A 6 6.17 10.93 19.18
N ALA A 7 5.65 11.96 18.50
CA ALA A 7 4.60 12.80 19.04
C ALA A 7 3.31 12.02 19.30
N PHE A 8 2.87 11.21 18.34
CA PHE A 8 1.69 10.35 18.50
C PHE A 8 1.88 9.28 19.58
N ALA A 9 3.06 8.67 19.65
CA ALA A 9 3.39 7.75 20.75
C ALA A 9 3.36 8.44 22.12
N ALA A 10 3.89 9.67 22.23
CA ALA A 10 3.92 10.44 23.48
C ALA A 10 2.53 10.91 23.97
N VAL A 11 1.51 10.90 23.11
CA VAL A 11 0.12 11.19 23.49
C VAL A 11 -0.73 9.94 23.66
N GLY A 12 -0.12 8.75 23.62
CA GLY A 12 -0.76 7.48 23.97
C GLY A 12 -1.07 6.53 22.79
N TYR A 13 -0.79 6.93 21.55
CA TYR A 13 -1.02 6.05 20.39
C TYR A 13 0.16 5.09 20.20
N ALA A 14 0.02 3.89 20.75
CA ALA A 14 1.05 2.84 20.73
C ALA A 14 1.48 2.40 19.32
N ARG A 15 0.55 2.47 18.34
CA ARG A 15 0.80 2.12 16.94
C ARG A 15 0.02 3.01 15.98
N GLY A 16 0.44 3.01 14.73
CA GLY A 16 -0.27 3.70 13.66
C GLY A 16 0.49 3.71 12.34
N LEU A 17 -0.16 4.30 11.34
CA LEU A 17 0.31 4.41 9.97
C LEU A 17 0.44 5.88 9.59
N THR A 18 1.44 6.21 8.80
CA THR A 18 1.66 7.54 8.24
C THR A 18 1.70 7.45 6.72
N PHE A 19 0.92 8.29 6.05
CA PHE A 19 0.89 8.40 4.60
C PHE A 19 1.13 9.85 4.19
N ILE A 20 2.13 10.02 3.33
CA ILE A 20 2.40 11.27 2.65
C ILE A 20 1.52 11.33 1.42
N HIS A 21 0.84 12.45 1.26
CA HIS A 21 0.07 12.80 0.08
C HIS A 21 0.59 14.11 -0.46
N ASP A 22 1.10 14.07 -1.68
CA ASP A 22 1.29 15.29 -2.47
C ASP A 22 -0.05 15.66 -3.10
N PHE A 23 -0.35 16.94 -3.37
CA PHE A 23 -1.57 17.26 -4.12
C PHE A 23 -1.46 16.78 -5.58
N GLY A 24 -2.61 16.38 -6.12
CA GLY A 24 -2.77 15.80 -7.45
C GLY A 24 -3.17 16.81 -8.53
N GLU A 25 -2.90 16.37 -9.76
CA GLU A 25 -3.30 16.88 -11.08
C GLU A 25 -3.23 18.40 -11.30
N ARG A 26 -2.18 18.82 -12.04
CA ARG A 26 -2.07 20.11 -12.74
C ARG A 26 -1.94 21.37 -11.87
N SER A 27 -1.71 21.25 -10.56
CA SER A 27 -1.50 22.42 -9.69
C SER A 27 -0.02 22.65 -9.36
N THR A 28 0.48 23.87 -9.60
CA THR A 28 1.82 24.32 -9.18
C THR A 28 1.89 24.74 -7.71
N LYS A 29 0.75 24.75 -7.00
CA LYS A 29 0.70 25.13 -5.58
C LYS A 29 0.87 23.91 -4.69
N TYR A 30 2.04 23.83 -4.06
CA TYR A 30 2.41 22.73 -3.17
C TYR A 30 1.74 22.86 -1.80
N ALA A 31 0.93 21.87 -1.41
CA ALA A 31 0.40 21.76 -0.05
C ALA A 31 0.51 20.30 0.47
N PHE A 32 1.69 19.91 0.91
CA PHE A 32 1.92 18.56 1.45
C PHE A 32 0.92 18.16 2.57
N HIS A 33 0.24 17.02 2.40
CA HIS A 33 -0.64 16.44 3.40
C HIS A 33 0.03 15.22 4.06
N LEU A 34 0.12 15.23 5.39
CA LEU A 34 0.51 14.06 6.16
C LEU A 34 -0.71 13.46 6.84
N ASN A 35 -1.19 12.34 6.31
CA ASN A 35 -2.24 11.56 6.93
C ASN A 35 -1.64 10.64 7.99
N VAL A 36 -2.27 10.58 9.16
CA VAL A 36 -1.89 9.69 10.25
C VAL A 36 -3.11 8.89 10.66
N LEU A 37 -3.04 7.56 10.53
CA LEU A 37 -4.08 6.65 10.97
C LEU A 37 -3.64 6.01 12.29
N VAL A 38 -4.48 6.11 13.30
CA VAL A 38 -4.24 5.54 14.61
C VAL A 38 -5.46 4.77 15.08
N ASP A 39 -5.19 3.76 15.91
CA ASP A 39 -6.21 3.08 16.66
C ASP A 39 -6.69 3.99 17.79
N GLY A 40 -7.93 4.47 17.71
CA GLY A 40 -8.48 5.39 18.71
C GLY A 40 -9.99 5.31 18.81
N GLU A 41 -10.51 5.85 19.89
CA GLU A 41 -11.95 6.07 20.08
C GLU A 41 -12.31 7.47 19.62
N TYR A 42 -13.61 7.76 19.61
CA TYR A 42 -14.07 9.13 19.45
C TYR A 42 -13.50 10.01 20.57
N ILE A 43 -13.16 11.26 20.23
CA ILE A 43 -12.56 12.22 21.14
C ILE A 43 -13.48 13.43 21.17
N GLU A 44 -13.99 13.74 22.35
CA GLU A 44 -14.78 14.94 22.61
C GLU A 44 -13.99 16.21 22.27
N ASP A 45 -14.70 17.27 21.87
CA ASP A 45 -14.11 18.47 21.27
C ASP A 45 -13.07 19.16 22.16
N GLU A 46 -13.32 19.27 23.47
CA GLU A 46 -12.36 19.87 24.41
C GLU A 46 -11.06 19.07 24.51
N ARG A 47 -11.20 17.74 24.58
CA ARG A 47 -10.06 16.82 24.65
C ARG A 47 -9.31 16.81 23.31
N LEU A 48 -10.05 16.88 22.20
CA LEU A 48 -9.49 16.95 20.86
C LEU A 48 -8.67 18.22 20.69
N ASP A 49 -9.17 19.37 21.11
CA ASP A 49 -8.44 20.63 20.97
C ASP A 49 -7.17 20.64 21.83
N SER A 50 -7.25 20.16 23.07
CA SER A 50 -6.07 19.96 23.93
C SER A 50 -5.02 19.04 23.28
N LEU A 51 -5.48 17.93 22.68
CA LEU A 51 -4.62 17.00 21.95
C LEU A 51 -3.98 17.66 20.71
N LYS A 52 -4.75 18.40 19.91
CA LYS A 52 -4.25 19.13 18.74
C LYS A 52 -3.17 20.14 19.15
N ARG A 53 -3.40 20.94 20.18
CA ARG A 53 -2.40 21.89 20.71
C ARG A 53 -1.12 21.16 21.16
N LYS A 54 -1.24 20.04 21.87
CA LYS A 54 -0.08 19.23 22.31
C LYS A 54 0.69 18.67 21.12
N LEU A 55 -0.01 18.10 20.13
CA LEU A 55 0.60 17.59 18.91
C LEU A 55 1.31 18.69 18.12
N ARG A 56 0.73 19.88 17.96
CA ARG A 56 1.38 21.02 17.29
C ARG A 56 2.72 21.36 17.93
N ARG A 57 2.77 21.44 19.27
CA ARG A 57 4.01 21.71 20.03
C ARG A 57 5.05 20.59 19.88
N LEU A 58 4.60 19.34 19.80
CA LEU A 58 5.48 18.19 19.64
C LEU A 58 6.00 18.01 18.22
N ILE A 59 5.25 18.45 17.20
CA ILE A 59 5.58 18.25 15.77
C ILE A 59 6.35 19.45 15.22
N TYR A 60 5.89 20.67 15.47
CA TYR A 60 6.47 21.89 14.90
C TYR A 60 7.52 22.50 15.83
N SER A 61 8.31 23.45 15.32
CA SER A 61 9.24 24.23 16.16
C SER A 61 8.50 25.41 16.80
N LYS A 62 9.04 25.96 17.89
CA LYS A 62 8.45 27.12 18.59
C LYS A 62 8.17 28.29 17.63
N ARG A 63 9.15 28.64 16.78
CA ARG A 63 9.02 29.69 15.75
C ARG A 63 7.87 29.44 14.76
N VAL A 64 7.65 28.19 14.36
CA VAL A 64 6.57 27.82 13.42
C VAL A 64 5.21 27.92 14.11
N VAL A 65 5.12 27.46 15.37
CA VAL A 65 3.91 27.58 16.19
C VAL A 65 3.60 29.05 16.50
N GLU A 66 4.59 29.90 16.78
CA GLU A 66 4.37 31.33 17.01
C GLU A 66 3.92 32.05 15.74
N ARG A 67 4.50 31.70 14.60
CA ARG A 67 4.19 32.34 13.31
C ARG A 67 2.82 31.95 12.76
N TRP A 68 2.47 30.68 12.85
CA TRP A 68 1.29 30.13 12.20
C TRP A 68 0.21 29.67 13.17
N GLY A 69 0.56 29.43 14.44
CA GLY A 69 -0.39 29.14 15.51
C GLY A 69 -1.45 28.12 15.11
N ASP A 70 -2.69 28.57 15.20
CA ASP A 70 -3.88 27.77 14.91
C ASP A 70 -4.15 27.56 13.42
N LYS A 71 -3.45 28.27 12.52
CA LYS A 71 -3.49 28.00 11.07
C LYS A 71 -2.86 26.66 10.71
N LEU A 72 -2.05 26.08 11.60
CA LEU A 72 -1.55 24.70 11.48
C LEU A 72 -2.64 23.74 11.97
N ASP A 73 -3.71 23.60 11.19
CA ASP A 73 -4.79 22.70 11.58
C ASP A 73 -4.38 21.23 11.44
N ILE A 74 -4.77 20.45 12.45
CA ILE A 74 -4.68 18.99 12.42
C ILE A 74 -6.10 18.51 12.19
N ASN A 75 -6.43 18.16 10.96
CA ASN A 75 -7.78 17.71 10.63
C ASN A 75 -8.04 16.34 11.27
N TYR A 76 -9.13 16.22 12.03
CA TYR A 76 -9.49 15.01 12.76
C TYR A 76 -10.79 14.43 12.22
N HIS A 77 -10.77 13.12 12.00
CA HIS A 77 -11.91 12.38 11.51
C HIS A 77 -12.01 11.06 12.23
N TYR A 78 -13.09 10.86 12.98
CA TYR A 78 -13.45 9.55 13.49
C TYR A 78 -14.30 8.82 12.46
N ARG A 79 -13.90 7.60 12.06
CA ARG A 79 -14.65 6.79 11.09
C ARG A 79 -15.42 5.71 11.84
N ARG A 80 -16.74 5.66 11.65
CA ARG A 80 -17.63 4.72 12.33
C ARG A 80 -17.95 3.52 11.45
N SER A 81 -18.23 3.76 10.18
CA SER A 81 -18.67 2.72 9.26
C SER A 81 -17.51 2.06 8.51
N ARG A 82 -17.70 0.79 8.12
CA ARG A 82 -16.77 0.05 7.27
C ARG A 82 -16.49 0.78 5.96
N ALA A 83 -17.51 1.38 5.35
CA ALA A 83 -17.39 2.11 4.09
C ALA A 83 -16.46 3.32 4.23
N GLU A 84 -16.61 4.11 5.30
CA GLU A 84 -15.75 5.26 5.58
C GLU A 84 -14.30 4.86 5.88
N ILE A 85 -14.08 3.76 6.61
CA ILE A 85 -12.74 3.22 6.88
C ILE A 85 -12.07 2.85 5.56
N ILE A 86 -12.75 2.07 4.71
CA ILE A 86 -12.22 1.66 3.39
C ILE A 86 -11.96 2.88 2.51
N HIS A 87 -12.89 3.85 2.47
CA HIS A 87 -12.73 5.07 1.70
C HIS A 87 -11.51 5.87 2.17
N THR A 88 -11.34 6.01 3.49
CA THR A 88 -10.19 6.72 4.08
C THR A 88 -8.88 5.99 3.77
N LEU A 89 -8.84 4.66 3.89
CA LEU A 89 -7.68 3.87 3.52
C LEU A 89 -7.32 4.05 2.04
N LYS A 90 -8.31 3.90 1.15
CA LYS A 90 -8.14 4.12 -0.29
C LYS A 90 -7.61 5.51 -0.60
N TYR A 91 -8.16 6.53 0.05
CA TYR A 91 -7.67 7.90 -0.04
C TYR A 91 -6.20 7.94 0.38
N CYS A 92 -5.87 7.61 1.63
CA CYS A 92 -4.49 7.69 2.15
C CYS A 92 -3.45 6.90 1.34
N THR A 93 -3.84 5.79 0.70
CA THR A 93 -2.92 4.98 -0.12
C THR A 93 -2.90 5.37 -1.60
N LYS A 94 -3.80 6.26 -2.04
CA LYS A 94 -3.86 6.69 -3.43
C LYS A 94 -2.60 7.49 -3.77
N ALA A 95 -1.90 7.09 -4.82
CA ALA A 95 -0.85 7.90 -5.43
C ALA A 95 -1.49 9.12 -6.13
N THR A 96 -0.93 10.30 -5.89
CA THR A 96 -1.46 11.57 -6.39
C THR A 96 -0.59 12.19 -7.47
N PHE A 97 0.71 11.91 -7.47
CA PHE A 97 1.65 12.22 -8.55
C PHE A 97 1.74 11.00 -9.49
N LEU A 98 1.14 11.11 -10.68
CA LEU A 98 0.95 9.97 -11.60
C LEU A 98 1.74 10.09 -12.90
N ASP A 99 2.22 11.28 -13.22
CA ASP A 99 2.84 11.59 -14.50
C ASP A 99 4.13 12.37 -14.27
N LEU A 100 5.20 11.89 -14.89
CA LEU A 100 6.52 12.49 -14.80
C LEU A 100 6.55 13.85 -15.51
N GLU A 101 5.76 14.04 -16.55
CA GLU A 101 5.71 15.28 -17.33
C GLU A 101 5.13 16.45 -16.53
N TRP A 102 4.44 16.20 -15.42
CA TRP A 102 3.91 17.26 -14.58
C TRP A 102 5.01 18.05 -13.87
N ASP A 103 6.09 17.37 -13.46
CA ASP A 103 7.28 17.98 -12.85
C ASP A 103 8.41 16.94 -12.77
N GLU A 104 9.32 16.96 -13.74
CA GLU A 104 10.44 16.01 -13.81
C GLU A 104 11.41 16.15 -12.62
N THR A 105 11.60 17.37 -12.11
CA THR A 105 12.52 17.64 -11.00
C THR A 105 11.95 17.06 -9.71
N LEU A 106 10.66 17.27 -9.47
CA LEU A 106 9.94 16.64 -8.38
C LEU A 106 9.95 15.12 -8.54
N ALA A 107 9.65 14.59 -9.73
CA ALA A 107 9.67 13.14 -9.98
C ALA A 107 11.02 12.50 -9.63
N ALA A 108 12.12 13.14 -10.01
CA ALA A 108 13.47 12.71 -9.65
C ALA A 108 13.72 12.78 -8.13
N ALA A 109 13.24 13.83 -7.46
CA ALA A 109 13.34 13.97 -6.00
C ALA A 109 12.49 12.95 -5.24
N LEU A 110 11.37 12.52 -5.83
CA LEU A 110 10.47 11.50 -5.28
C LEU A 110 10.94 10.07 -5.56
N TYR A 111 11.92 9.88 -6.44
CA TYR A 111 12.45 8.56 -6.75
C TYR A 111 12.99 7.88 -5.47
N ARG A 112 12.43 6.71 -5.15
CA ARG A 112 12.69 5.92 -3.91
C ARG A 112 12.26 6.59 -2.60
N ALA A 113 11.52 7.70 -2.65
CA ALA A 113 10.94 8.28 -1.46
C ALA A 113 9.93 7.30 -0.84
N ARG A 114 9.89 7.27 0.50
CA ARG A 114 8.97 6.40 1.26
C ARG A 114 7.76 7.20 1.70
N TYR A 115 6.67 7.01 0.97
CA TYR A 115 5.39 7.69 1.20
C TYR A 115 4.58 7.12 2.36
N ALA A 116 4.76 5.83 2.62
CA ALA A 116 4.09 5.13 3.69
C ALA A 116 5.09 4.66 4.74
N SER A 117 4.68 4.68 6.00
CA SER A 117 5.41 4.03 7.08
C SER A 117 4.51 3.75 8.27
N TRP A 118 5.02 2.98 9.22
CA TRP A 118 4.27 2.53 10.39
C TRP A 118 5.12 2.62 11.66
N TRP A 119 4.48 2.52 12.83
CA TRP A 119 5.15 2.33 14.12
C TRP A 119 4.32 1.44 15.04
N GLY A 120 4.93 1.00 16.14
CA GLY A 120 4.26 0.20 17.17
C GLY A 120 4.24 -1.29 16.89
N ASN A 121 3.57 -2.04 17.77
CA ASN A 121 3.42 -3.49 17.67
C ASN A 121 2.12 -3.85 16.93
N TRP A 122 2.28 -4.58 15.83
CA TRP A 122 1.17 -5.04 14.99
C TRP A 122 0.81 -6.51 15.22
N LYS A 123 1.53 -7.23 16.08
CA LYS A 123 1.20 -8.60 16.52
C LYS A 123 0.12 -8.57 17.60
N GLN A 124 -1.05 -8.03 17.28
CA GLN A 124 -2.21 -7.97 18.17
C GLN A 124 -3.45 -8.24 17.35
N GLU A 125 -4.57 -8.55 18.01
CA GLU A 125 -5.83 -8.74 17.31
C GLU A 125 -6.24 -7.48 16.53
N PRO A 126 -6.78 -7.66 15.31
CA PRO A 126 -7.24 -6.54 14.51
C PRO A 126 -8.48 -5.91 15.17
N LYS A 127 -8.46 -4.59 15.37
CA LYS A 127 -9.65 -3.86 15.87
C LYS A 127 -10.84 -3.95 14.91
N TRP A 128 -10.53 -4.11 13.63
CA TRP A 128 -11.49 -4.27 12.56
C TRP A 128 -10.84 -5.10 11.45
N GLN A 129 -11.62 -5.97 10.82
CA GLN A 129 -11.19 -6.75 9.67
C GLN A 129 -12.31 -6.81 8.63
N LEU A 130 -11.92 -6.96 7.36
CA LEU A 130 -12.87 -7.27 6.29
C LEU A 130 -13.42 -8.67 6.52
N ALA A 131 -14.72 -8.87 6.29
CA ALA A 131 -15.29 -10.21 6.27
C ALA A 131 -14.55 -11.05 5.21
N ALA A 132 -14.18 -12.28 5.57
CA ALA A 132 -13.37 -13.19 4.75
C ALA A 132 -14.02 -13.56 3.40
N SER A 133 -15.27 -13.16 3.15
CA SER A 133 -16.02 -13.44 1.92
C SER A 133 -15.48 -12.72 0.68
N ASP A 134 -14.64 -11.69 0.83
CA ASP A 134 -14.02 -11.00 -0.31
C ASP A 134 -12.86 -11.84 -0.87
N LYS A 135 -13.17 -12.74 -1.83
CA LYS A 135 -12.18 -13.61 -2.50
C LYS A 135 -10.94 -12.88 -3.02
N LYS A 136 -11.09 -11.63 -3.49
CA LYS A 136 -9.98 -10.78 -3.95
C LYS A 136 -9.03 -10.41 -2.81
N THR A 137 -9.58 -10.07 -1.65
CA THR A 137 -8.79 -9.69 -0.47
C THR A 137 -8.11 -10.91 0.16
N ALA A 138 -8.77 -12.06 0.17
CA ALA A 138 -8.20 -13.30 0.70
C ALA A 138 -6.87 -13.67 0.01
N ALA A 139 -6.81 -13.54 -1.32
CA ALA A 139 -5.57 -13.78 -2.07
C ALA A 139 -4.44 -12.82 -1.68
N LEU A 140 -4.75 -11.53 -1.45
CA LEU A 140 -3.78 -10.53 -1.01
C LEU A 140 -3.28 -10.79 0.42
N VAL A 141 -4.17 -11.19 1.33
CA VAL A 141 -3.81 -11.56 2.71
C VAL A 141 -2.84 -12.74 2.72
N MET A 142 -3.11 -13.76 1.89
CA MET A 142 -2.19 -14.90 1.75
C MET A 142 -0.82 -14.44 1.24
N LEU A 143 -0.77 -13.55 0.23
CA LEU A 143 0.50 -13.02 -0.29
C LEU A 143 1.27 -12.22 0.76
N GLU A 144 0.60 -11.42 1.60
CA GLU A 144 1.22 -10.69 2.72
C GLU A 144 1.81 -11.63 3.77
N GLN A 145 1.14 -12.76 4.03
CA GLN A 145 1.64 -13.83 4.89
C GLN A 145 2.74 -14.68 4.22
N GLY A 146 3.10 -14.37 2.97
CA GLY A 146 4.09 -15.12 2.21
C GLY A 146 3.57 -16.47 1.70
N LEU A 147 2.25 -16.64 1.57
CA LEU A 147 1.57 -17.85 1.12
C LEU A 147 1.00 -17.69 -0.30
N HIS A 148 1.05 -18.77 -1.08
CA HIS A 148 0.56 -18.79 -2.44
C HIS A 148 -0.98 -18.84 -2.44
N PRO A 149 -1.67 -17.93 -3.14
CA PRO A 149 -3.12 -17.74 -3.01
C PRO A 149 -3.98 -18.93 -3.46
N VAL A 150 -3.42 -19.85 -4.27
CA VAL A 150 -4.12 -21.06 -4.74
C VAL A 150 -3.72 -22.32 -3.95
N SER A 151 -2.49 -22.39 -3.45
CA SER A 151 -1.93 -23.64 -2.91
C SER A 151 -1.64 -23.59 -1.42
N GLY A 152 -1.67 -22.39 -0.81
CA GLY A 152 -1.35 -22.18 0.60
C GLY A 152 0.11 -22.43 0.98
N LYS A 153 0.98 -22.77 0.02
CA LYS A 153 2.41 -23.03 0.27
C LYS A 153 3.21 -21.72 0.33
N PRO A 154 4.35 -21.68 1.05
CA PRO A 154 5.22 -20.51 1.06
C PRO A 154 5.65 -20.06 -0.35
N VAL A 155 5.52 -18.77 -0.65
CA VAL A 155 5.91 -18.16 -1.93
C VAL A 155 7.41 -17.91 -1.95
N LYS A 156 8.07 -18.39 -3.00
CA LYS A 156 9.46 -18.06 -3.31
C LYS A 156 9.49 -17.01 -4.42
N TRP A 157 9.78 -15.76 -4.06
CA TRP A 157 9.93 -14.68 -5.02
C TRP A 157 11.25 -14.80 -5.79
N ASN A 158 11.21 -14.62 -7.11
CA ASN A 158 12.43 -14.48 -7.90
C ASN A 158 13.10 -13.13 -7.56
N LYS A 159 14.42 -13.13 -7.41
CA LYS A 159 15.20 -11.92 -7.10
C LYS A 159 15.31 -10.97 -8.30
N ARG A 160 15.19 -11.50 -9.53
CA ARG A 160 15.32 -10.71 -10.75
C ARG A 160 13.96 -10.07 -11.09
N PRO A 161 13.88 -8.74 -11.25
CA PRO A 161 12.67 -8.11 -11.73
C PRO A 161 12.39 -8.58 -13.16
N ILE A 162 11.11 -8.82 -13.46
CA ILE A 162 10.65 -9.16 -14.80
C ILE A 162 9.90 -7.93 -15.34
N PRO A 163 10.18 -7.48 -16.58
CA PRO A 163 9.41 -6.41 -17.21
C PRO A 163 7.91 -6.74 -17.20
N SER A 164 7.09 -5.77 -16.80
CA SER A 164 5.63 -5.94 -16.65
C SER A 164 4.96 -6.41 -17.94
N ILE A 165 5.45 -5.97 -19.10
CA ILE A 165 4.98 -6.39 -20.42
C ILE A 165 5.05 -7.91 -20.60
N LEU A 166 6.15 -8.55 -20.18
CA LEU A 166 6.29 -10.01 -20.31
C LEU A 166 5.27 -10.76 -19.44
N VAL A 167 4.95 -10.21 -18.27
CA VAL A 167 3.93 -10.79 -17.37
C VAL A 167 2.53 -10.64 -17.99
N LEU A 168 2.24 -9.49 -18.61
CA LEU A 168 0.93 -9.22 -19.23
C LEU A 168 0.69 -10.07 -20.49
N MET A 169 1.74 -10.39 -21.25
CA MET A 169 1.66 -11.28 -22.43
C MET A 169 1.18 -12.70 -22.10
N GLU A 170 1.38 -13.15 -20.86
CA GLU A 170 0.96 -14.48 -20.39
C GLU A 170 -0.52 -14.54 -19.95
N ASN A 171 -1.33 -13.51 -20.26
CA ASN A 171 -2.74 -13.41 -19.86
C ASN A 171 -2.99 -13.69 -18.37
N PRO A 172 -2.36 -12.94 -17.46
CA PRO A 172 -2.47 -13.18 -16.03
C PRO A 172 -3.86 -12.82 -15.49
N VAL A 173 -4.26 -13.48 -14.41
CA VAL A 173 -5.43 -13.08 -13.62
C VAL A 173 -4.98 -12.04 -12.58
N PRO A 174 -5.54 -10.80 -12.60
CA PRO A 174 -5.16 -9.77 -11.64
C PRO A 174 -5.66 -10.12 -10.23
N LEU A 175 -4.74 -10.13 -9.27
CA LEU A 175 -5.05 -10.32 -7.84
C LEU A 175 -5.23 -8.99 -7.10
N GLY A 176 -4.73 -7.89 -7.68
CA GLY A 176 -4.75 -6.54 -7.11
C GLY A 176 -3.39 -6.11 -6.57
N ASN A 177 -3.23 -4.80 -6.31
CA ASN A 177 -1.98 -4.19 -5.81
C ASN A 177 -0.71 -4.55 -6.62
N GLY A 178 -0.84 -4.67 -7.95
CA GLY A 178 0.26 -5.05 -8.84
C GLY A 178 0.61 -6.54 -8.83
N TYR A 179 -0.12 -7.38 -8.08
CA TYR A 179 0.04 -8.83 -8.10
C TYR A 179 -0.83 -9.48 -9.17
N TYR A 180 -0.24 -10.48 -9.81
CA TYR A 180 -0.81 -11.23 -10.92
C TYR A 180 -0.63 -12.72 -10.67
N LEU A 181 -1.69 -13.49 -10.90
CA LEU A 181 -1.62 -14.94 -10.92
C LEU A 181 -1.42 -15.38 -12.38
N LEU A 182 -0.24 -15.91 -12.68
CA LEU A 182 0.03 -16.49 -13.99
C LEU A 182 -0.81 -17.78 -14.16
N PRO A 183 -1.33 -18.03 -15.38
CA PRO A 183 -1.98 -19.31 -15.66
C PRO A 183 -0.99 -20.45 -15.44
N LYS A 184 -1.50 -21.63 -15.06
CA LYS A 184 -0.65 -22.84 -15.03
C LYS A 184 -0.10 -23.04 -16.43
N ILE A 185 1.22 -22.92 -16.59
CA ILE A 185 1.92 -23.26 -17.82
C ILE A 185 1.45 -24.67 -18.20
N ARG A 186 0.78 -24.81 -19.36
CA ARG A 186 0.39 -26.15 -19.84
C ARG A 186 1.69 -26.97 -19.91
N PRO A 187 1.71 -28.24 -19.45
CA PRO A 187 2.85 -29.09 -19.74
C PRO A 187 3.13 -29.00 -21.25
N ARG A 188 4.41 -28.92 -21.63
CA ARG A 188 4.82 -28.98 -23.04
C ARG A 188 4.02 -30.11 -23.68
N SER A 189 3.35 -29.81 -24.80
CA SER A 189 2.74 -30.86 -25.62
C SER A 189 3.77 -31.99 -25.77
N PRO A 190 3.38 -33.26 -25.61
CA PRO A 190 4.29 -34.37 -25.84
C PRO A 190 4.98 -34.16 -27.19
N PRO A 191 6.30 -34.41 -27.32
CA PRO A 191 6.95 -34.30 -28.61
C PRO A 191 6.13 -35.10 -29.62
N ALA A 192 5.78 -34.47 -30.74
CA ALA A 192 5.04 -35.13 -31.81
C ALA A 192 5.71 -36.48 -32.07
N GLN A 193 4.95 -37.57 -31.99
CA GLN A 193 5.44 -38.89 -32.38
C GLN A 193 5.99 -38.72 -33.80
N THR A 194 7.30 -38.83 -33.94
CA THR A 194 7.94 -39.00 -35.24
C THR A 194 7.36 -40.27 -35.82
N CYS A 195 6.44 -40.15 -36.78
CA CYS A 195 6.03 -41.26 -37.62
C CYS A 195 7.31 -41.83 -38.25
N ALA A 196 7.72 -43.03 -37.85
CA ALA A 196 8.77 -43.75 -38.55
C ALA A 196 8.26 -44.06 -39.96
N PRO A 197 9.07 -43.81 -41.03
CA PRO A 197 8.65 -44.19 -42.36
C PRO A 197 8.52 -45.71 -42.44
N SER A 198 7.33 -46.15 -42.86
CA SER A 198 7.01 -47.52 -43.22
C SER A 198 7.85 -47.99 -44.41
N GLY A 199 8.50 -49.14 -44.27
CA GLY A 199 8.97 -49.95 -45.41
C GLY A 199 10.48 -50.02 -45.57
N CYS A 200 11.11 -51.01 -44.94
CA CYS A 200 12.37 -51.58 -45.42
C CYS A 200 12.22 -53.10 -45.36
N GLU A 201 11.78 -53.67 -46.49
CA GLU A 201 11.77 -55.12 -46.73
C GLU A 201 13.22 -55.64 -46.68
N LYS A 202 13.47 -56.65 -45.85
CA LYS A 202 14.67 -57.47 -45.96
C LYS A 202 14.42 -58.51 -47.04
N GLN A 203 15.10 -58.39 -48.17
CA GLN A 203 15.30 -59.53 -49.07
C GLN A 203 16.42 -60.42 -48.49
N THR A 204 16.14 -61.72 -48.54
CA THR A 204 16.92 -62.89 -48.11
C THR A 204 18.31 -62.96 -48.68
#